data_AF-A0A084T1S2-F1
#
_entry.id   AF-A0A084T1S2-F1
#
_cell.length_a   1.000
_cell.length_b   1.000
_cell.length_c   1.000
_cell.angle_alpha   90.00
_cell.angle_beta   90.00
_cell.angle_gamma   90.00
#
_symmetry.space_group_name_H-M   'P 1'
#
loop_
_entity.id
_entity.type
_entity.pdbx_description
1 polymer ?
#
loop_
_entity_poly.entity_id
_entity_poly.type
_entity_poly.pdbx_seq_one_letter_code
_entity_poly.pdbx_strand_id
1 'polypeptide(L)'
;MRCTIYSPVVDHQAIQSVRSVLPGWLLHWEGGPEQWSSASFKSAQGTLTFNSLEFTGQMDQFGKIILGTSSYFWRREDLPRSAKTELIRFVGGTKWLVGVVGTSEVLSEEVFLKAALDVARRLNARVFVNGTDLISPEPQA
;
A
#
# COMPACT_ATOMS: atom_id res chain seq x y z
N MET A 1 -11.61 4.34 4.69
CA MET A 1 -10.16 4.59 4.52
C MET A 1 -9.70 4.02 3.19
N ARG A 2 -8.72 4.64 2.52
CA ARG A 2 -8.21 4.15 1.21
C ARG A 2 -6.76 3.71 1.35
N CYS A 3 -6.50 2.47 0.96
CA CYS A 3 -5.17 1.95 0.73
C CYS A 3 -4.90 2.00 -0.78
N THR A 4 -3.79 2.58 -1.19
CA THR A 4 -3.35 2.60 -2.58
C THR A 4 -2.19 1.64 -2.72
N ILE A 5 -2.36 0.61 -3.54
CA ILE A 5 -1.32 -0.31 -3.93
C ILE A 5 -0.76 0.16 -5.27
N TYR A 6 0.53 0.37 -5.29
CA TYR A 6 1.28 0.75 -6.47
C TYR A 6 1.89 -0.53 -7.03
N SER A 7 1.30 -1.07 -8.10
CA SER A 7 1.79 -2.26 -8.79
C SER A 7 1.16 -2.41 -10.18
N PRO A 8 1.95 -2.85 -11.19
CA PRO A 8 1.45 -3.20 -12.52
C PRO A 8 0.60 -4.48 -12.56
N VAL A 9 0.68 -5.39 -11.58
CA VAL A 9 -0.16 -6.59 -11.48
C VAL A 9 -0.19 -7.02 -10.02
N VAL A 10 -1.30 -6.94 -9.29
CA VAL A 10 -1.38 -7.54 -7.93
C VAL A 10 -2.17 -8.82 -8.00
N ASP A 11 -1.58 -9.90 -7.49
CA ASP A 11 -2.27 -11.18 -7.36
C ASP A 11 -3.53 -11.01 -6.49
N HIS A 12 -4.68 -11.43 -7.01
CA HIS A 12 -5.93 -11.49 -6.27
C HIS A 12 -5.78 -12.22 -4.93
N GLN A 13 -4.92 -13.24 -4.84
CA GLN A 13 -4.65 -13.95 -3.59
C GLN A 13 -4.00 -13.07 -2.52
N ALA A 14 -3.21 -12.06 -2.92
CA ALA A 14 -2.61 -11.11 -1.99
C ALA A 14 -3.66 -10.19 -1.36
N ILE A 15 -4.71 -9.83 -2.10
CA ILE A 15 -5.83 -9.05 -1.53
C ILE A 15 -6.76 -9.95 -0.72
N GLN A 16 -7.05 -11.17 -1.21
CA GLN A 16 -7.94 -12.10 -0.53
C GLN A 16 -7.44 -12.50 0.86
N SER A 17 -6.13 -12.41 1.12
CA SER A 17 -5.56 -12.68 2.45
C SER A 17 -6.13 -11.80 3.56
N VAL A 18 -6.50 -10.56 3.20
CA VAL A 18 -7.09 -9.58 4.11
C VAL A 18 -8.41 -10.07 4.73
N ARG A 19 -9.09 -11.04 4.11
CA ARG A 19 -10.29 -11.67 4.69
C ARG A 19 -10.02 -12.31 6.05
N SER A 20 -8.80 -12.78 6.29
CA SER A 20 -8.39 -13.32 7.60
C SER A 20 -8.28 -12.25 8.69
N VAL A 21 -8.03 -11.00 8.28
CA VAL A 21 -7.90 -9.83 9.15
C VAL A 21 -9.24 -9.11 9.33
N LEU A 22 -10.12 -9.19 8.32
CA LEU A 22 -11.44 -8.56 8.30
C LEU A 22 -12.57 -9.62 8.21
N PRO A 23 -12.80 -10.40 9.29
CA PRO A 23 -13.82 -11.43 9.29
C PRO A 23 -15.23 -10.81 9.12
N GLY A 24 -16.04 -11.39 8.25
CA GLY A 24 -17.40 -10.93 7.97
C GLY A 24 -17.50 -9.73 7.01
N TRP A 25 -16.39 -9.20 6.53
CA TRP A 25 -16.40 -8.14 5.51
C TRP A 25 -16.58 -8.74 4.09
N LEU A 26 -17.43 -8.09 3.29
CA LEU A 26 -17.70 -8.48 1.91
C LEU A 26 -16.69 -7.82 0.98
N LEU A 27 -16.02 -8.64 0.17
CA LEU A 27 -15.04 -8.18 -0.82
C LEU A 27 -15.73 -7.96 -2.17
N HIS A 28 -15.61 -6.75 -2.69
CA HIS A 28 -16.06 -6.34 -4.01
C HIS A 28 -14.88 -5.95 -4.88
N TRP A 29 -14.91 -6.34 -6.15
CA TRP A 29 -13.87 -6.05 -7.13
C TRP A 29 -14.40 -5.12 -8.22
N GLU A 30 -13.54 -4.23 -8.68
CA GLU A 30 -13.74 -3.45 -9.90
C GLU A 30 -12.66 -3.85 -10.91
N GLY A 31 -13.09 -4.23 -12.11
CA GLY A 31 -12.23 -4.80 -13.15
C GLY A 31 -12.20 -6.33 -13.17
N GLY A 32 -11.39 -6.88 -14.07
CA GLY A 32 -11.21 -8.33 -14.24
C GLY A 32 -10.04 -8.89 -13.41
N PRO A 33 -9.89 -10.21 -13.30
CA PRO A 33 -8.81 -10.85 -12.54
C PRO A 33 -7.38 -10.43 -12.91
N GLU A 34 -7.19 -10.04 -14.17
CA GLU A 34 -5.88 -9.63 -14.71
C GLU A 34 -5.73 -8.10 -14.81
N GLN A 35 -6.82 -7.35 -14.61
CA GLN A 35 -6.90 -5.89 -14.83
C GLN A 35 -7.87 -5.26 -13.83
N TRP A 36 -7.62 -5.47 -12.54
CA TRP A 36 -8.43 -4.89 -11.48
C TRP A 36 -7.93 -3.48 -11.16
N SER A 37 -8.85 -2.55 -10.91
CA SER A 37 -8.54 -1.16 -10.53
C SER A 37 -8.76 -0.89 -9.04
N SER A 38 -9.74 -1.59 -8.45
CA SER A 38 -10.11 -1.44 -7.04
C SER A 38 -10.63 -2.73 -6.43
N ALA A 39 -10.34 -2.92 -5.15
CA ALA A 39 -10.87 -3.99 -4.32
C ALA A 39 -11.35 -3.40 -2.99
N SER A 40 -12.66 -3.48 -2.72
CA SER A 40 -13.27 -2.88 -1.54
C SER A 40 -13.84 -3.93 -0.60
N PHE A 41 -13.34 -3.95 0.63
CA PHE A 41 -13.94 -4.65 1.75
C PHE A 41 -15.00 -3.75 2.38
N LYS A 42 -16.23 -4.24 2.49
CA LYS A 42 -17.37 -3.50 3.07
C LYS A 42 -18.00 -4.26 4.24
N SER A 43 -18.37 -3.54 5.29
CA SER A 43 -19.20 -4.03 6.40
C SER A 43 -20.07 -2.89 6.94
N ALA A 44 -20.92 -3.19 7.92
CA ALA A 44 -21.66 -2.15 8.66
C ALA A 44 -20.73 -1.15 9.39
N GLN A 45 -19.48 -1.54 9.65
CA GLN A 45 -18.47 -0.72 10.33
C GLN A 45 -17.71 0.21 9.36
N GLY A 46 -17.84 0.02 8.04
CA GLY A 46 -17.25 0.93 7.07
C GLY A 46 -16.72 0.24 5.81
N THR A 47 -15.79 0.93 5.15
CA THR A 47 -15.19 0.48 3.89
C THR A 47 -13.68 0.69 3.90
N LEU A 48 -12.96 -0.39 3.55
CA LEU A 48 -11.54 -0.38 3.25
C LEU A 48 -11.39 -0.68 1.76
N THR A 49 -10.76 0.24 1.03
CA THR A 49 -10.54 0.09 -0.40
C THR A 49 -9.07 -0.01 -0.70
N PHE A 50 -8.66 -1.03 -1.44
CA PHE A 50 -7.37 -1.14 -2.11
C PHE A 50 -7.53 -0.65 -3.54
N ASN A 51 -6.72 0.30 -4.00
CA ASN A 51 -6.70 0.71 -5.41
C ASN A 51 -5.39 0.28 -6.03
N SER A 52 -5.40 -0.23 -7.25
CA SER A 52 -4.19 -0.49 -8.01
C SER A 52 -3.78 0.76 -8.79
N LEU A 53 -2.47 0.97 -8.92
CA LEU A 53 -1.89 1.94 -9.84
C LEU A 53 -0.70 1.29 -10.53
N GLU A 54 -0.75 1.26 -11.86
CA GLU A 54 0.27 0.64 -12.69
C GLU A 54 1.30 1.66 -13.18
N PHE A 55 2.51 1.18 -13.42
CA PHE A 55 3.51 1.95 -14.17
C PHE A 55 3.33 1.70 -15.68
N THR A 56 2.84 2.74 -16.34
CA THR A 56 2.63 2.91 -17.76
C THR A 56 3.64 3.87 -18.40
N GLY A 57 4.34 4.70 -17.61
CA GLY A 57 5.40 5.62 -18.07
C GLY A 57 5.90 6.60 -17.02
N GLN A 58 7.03 7.30 -17.28
CA GLN A 58 7.71 8.15 -16.29
C GLN A 58 6.84 9.27 -15.67
N MET A 59 5.79 9.72 -16.35
CA MET A 59 4.93 10.85 -15.92
C MET A 59 3.51 10.43 -15.52
N ASP A 60 3.25 9.13 -15.43
CA ASP A 60 1.98 8.63 -14.92
C ASP A 60 1.87 8.84 -13.39
N GLN A 61 0.72 8.47 -12.83
CA GLN A 61 0.46 8.65 -11.40
C GLN A 61 1.43 7.84 -10.53
N PHE A 62 1.81 6.64 -10.95
CA PHE A 62 2.76 5.80 -10.24
C PHE A 62 4.16 6.45 -10.21
N GLY A 63 4.68 6.86 -11.37
CA GLY A 63 5.98 7.51 -11.53
C GLY A 63 6.07 8.83 -10.75
N LYS A 64 4.99 9.62 -10.75
CA LYS A 64 4.88 10.84 -9.92
C LYS A 64 4.99 10.54 -8.43
N ILE A 65 4.43 9.42 -7.97
CA ILE A 65 4.48 9.01 -6.56
C ILE A 65 5.87 8.52 -6.20
N ILE A 66 6.50 7.68 -7.02
CA ILE A 66 7.90 7.27 -6.84
C ILE A 66 8.82 8.50 -6.73
N LEU A 67 8.68 9.47 -7.64
CA LEU A 67 9.49 10.69 -7.65
C LEU A 67 9.23 11.56 -6.42
N GLY A 68 7.95 11.75 -6.06
CA GLY A 68 7.54 12.54 -4.90
C GLY A 68 8.06 11.94 -3.60
N THR A 69 7.88 10.63 -3.40
CA THR A 69 8.37 9.90 -2.22
C THR A 69 9.89 9.90 -2.14
N SER A 70 10.59 9.71 -3.27
CA SER A 70 12.06 9.80 -3.30
C SER A 70 12.55 11.20 -2.92
N SER A 71 11.90 12.24 -3.46
CA SER A 71 12.21 13.65 -3.15
C SER A 71 11.95 13.99 -1.69
N TYR A 72 10.90 13.42 -1.10
CA TYR A 72 10.58 13.58 0.32
C TYR A 72 11.70 13.02 1.22
N PHE A 73 12.12 11.77 1.02
CA PHE A 73 13.19 11.18 1.84
C PHE A 73 14.54 11.87 1.66
N TRP A 74 14.84 12.34 0.46
CA TRP A 74 16.05 13.13 0.21
C TRP A 74 16.12 14.36 1.14
N ARG A 75 15.00 15.05 1.32
CA ARG A 75 14.87 16.30 2.09
C ARG A 75 14.75 16.11 3.62
N ARG A 76 14.57 14.89 4.13
CA ARG A 76 14.42 14.61 5.58
C ARG A 76 15.74 14.78 6.34
N GLU A 77 16.01 15.94 6.94
CA GLU A 77 17.29 16.22 7.62
C GLU A 77 17.55 15.36 8.85
N ASP A 78 16.51 14.84 9.47
CA ASP A 78 16.52 13.96 10.64
C ASP A 78 16.99 12.52 10.35
N LEU A 79 17.04 12.11 9.08
CA LEU A 79 17.47 10.77 8.69
C LEU A 79 18.96 10.72 8.33
N PRO A 80 19.71 9.69 8.78
CA PRO A 80 21.07 9.45 8.34
C PRO A 80 21.17 9.28 6.82
N ARG A 81 22.29 9.71 6.22
CA ARG A 81 22.53 9.61 4.77
C ARG A 81 22.41 8.16 4.24
N SER A 82 22.84 7.17 5.03
CA SER A 82 22.72 5.75 4.70
C SER A 82 21.26 5.32 4.61
N ALA A 83 20.44 5.68 5.59
CA ALA A 83 19.00 5.41 5.60
C ALA A 83 18.29 6.07 4.41
N LYS A 84 18.58 7.34 4.11
CA LYS A 84 18.04 8.02 2.92
C LYS A 84 18.36 7.25 1.63
N THR A 85 19.60 6.81 1.49
CA THR A 85 20.08 6.10 0.30
C THR A 85 19.38 4.76 0.15
N GLU A 86 19.21 4.01 1.23
CA GLU A 86 18.47 2.74 1.24
C GLU A 86 17.00 2.97 0.85
N LEU A 87 16.35 3.96 1.46
CA LEU A 87 14.95 4.28 1.20
C LEU A 87 14.71 4.69 -0.26
N ILE A 88 15.54 5.57 -0.80
CA ILE A 88 15.45 6.01 -2.19
C ILE A 88 15.73 4.83 -3.14
N ARG A 89 16.73 4.00 -2.85
CA ARG A 89 17.02 2.79 -3.65
C ARG A 89 15.86 1.81 -3.60
N PHE A 90 15.25 1.61 -2.42
CA PHE A 90 14.08 0.77 -2.26
C PHE A 90 12.93 1.33 -3.11
N VAL A 91 12.55 2.59 -2.95
CA VAL A 91 11.45 3.22 -3.71
C VAL A 91 11.71 3.14 -5.22
N GLY A 92 12.92 3.41 -5.69
CA GLY A 92 13.27 3.35 -7.10
C GLY A 92 13.40 1.95 -7.68
N GLY A 93 13.70 0.93 -6.86
CA GLY A 93 13.84 -0.47 -7.29
C GLY A 93 12.59 -1.33 -7.06
N THR A 94 11.58 -0.78 -6.40
CA THR A 94 10.43 -1.55 -5.94
C THR A 94 9.34 -1.67 -7.00
N LYS A 95 8.85 -2.90 -7.18
CA LYS A 95 7.66 -3.21 -8.00
C LYS A 95 6.34 -3.03 -7.24
N TRP A 96 6.39 -2.90 -5.91
CA TRP A 96 5.25 -2.99 -4.98
C TRP A 96 5.34 -1.99 -3.83
N LEU A 97 4.47 -0.99 -3.79
CA LEU A 97 4.35 -0.11 -2.61
C LEU A 97 2.91 -0.13 -2.11
N VAL A 98 2.73 -0.14 -0.79
CA VAL A 98 1.40 -0.05 -0.17
C VAL A 98 1.34 1.30 0.55
N GLY A 99 0.65 2.26 -0.04
CA GLY A 99 0.35 3.55 0.59
C GLY A 99 -0.97 3.48 1.34
N VAL A 100 -0.98 3.90 2.59
CA VAL A 100 -2.20 4.00 3.40
C VAL A 100 -2.57 5.47 3.52
N VAL A 101 -3.74 5.82 2.98
CA VAL A 101 -4.27 7.19 2.97
C VAL A 101 -5.59 7.24 3.73
N GLY A 102 -5.56 7.88 4.89
CA GLY A 102 -6.76 8.37 5.56
C GLY A 102 -6.75 8.16 7.07
N THR A 103 -7.42 9.06 7.77
CA THR A 103 -7.94 8.84 9.11
C THR A 103 -9.38 8.37 8.97
N SER A 104 -9.77 7.32 9.68
CA SER A 104 -11.15 6.83 9.66
C SER A 104 -11.77 7.08 11.02
N GLU A 105 -12.87 7.81 11.08
CA GLU A 105 -13.57 8.09 12.34
C GLU A 105 -14.32 6.85 12.89
N VAL A 106 -14.64 5.88 12.03
CA VAL A 106 -15.50 4.73 12.36
C VAL A 106 -14.72 3.48 12.78
N LEU A 107 -13.43 3.40 12.45
CA LEU A 107 -12.62 2.19 12.60
C LEU A 107 -11.24 2.56 13.09
N SER A 108 -10.67 1.74 13.98
CA SER A 108 -9.33 2.00 14.49
C SER A 108 -8.29 1.92 13.38
N GLU A 109 -7.33 2.84 13.40
CA GLU A 109 -6.18 2.85 12.50
C GLU A 109 -5.43 1.52 12.52
N GLU A 110 -5.42 0.81 13.65
CA GLU A 110 -4.82 -0.51 13.83
C GLU A 110 -5.40 -1.59 12.90
N VAL A 111 -6.73 -1.63 12.70
CA VAL A 111 -7.36 -2.64 11.85
C VAL A 111 -6.95 -2.43 10.40
N PHE A 112 -6.88 -1.18 9.96
CA PHE A 112 -6.46 -0.82 8.60
C PHE A 112 -4.98 -1.07 8.38
N LEU A 113 -4.15 -0.70 9.36
CA LEU A 113 -2.73 -0.96 9.31
C LEU A 113 -2.46 -2.47 9.29
N LYS A 114 -3.19 -3.26 10.07
CA LYS A 114 -3.08 -4.73 10.06
C LYS A 114 -3.43 -5.31 8.70
N ALA A 115 -4.49 -4.81 8.06
CA ALA A 115 -4.87 -5.23 6.70
C ALA A 115 -3.81 -4.84 5.66
N ALA A 116 -3.29 -3.61 5.72
CA ALA A 116 -2.23 -3.14 4.82
C ALA A 116 -0.93 -3.95 4.99
N LEU A 117 -0.54 -4.25 6.24
CA LEU A 117 0.63 -5.07 6.55
C LEU A 117 0.48 -6.51 6.07
N ASP A 118 -0.71 -7.09 6.14
CA ASP A 118 -0.97 -8.44 5.64
C ASP A 118 -0.73 -8.55 4.13
N VAL A 119 -1.26 -7.59 3.35
CA VAL A 119 -0.98 -7.48 1.92
C VAL A 119 0.51 -7.23 1.67
N ALA A 120 1.11 -6.30 2.42
CA ALA A 120 2.51 -5.94 2.22
C ALA A 120 3.47 -7.12 2.47
N ARG A 121 3.21 -7.97 3.48
CA ARG A 121 3.99 -9.21 3.71
C ARG A 121 4.02 -10.09 2.47
N ARG A 122 2.85 -10.37 1.91
CA ARG A 122 2.71 -11.27 0.75
C ARG A 122 3.36 -10.72 -0.49
N LEU A 123 3.32 -9.40 -0.67
CA LEU A 123 3.92 -8.72 -1.81
C LEU A 123 5.40 -8.40 -1.62
N ASN A 124 5.98 -8.73 -0.45
CA ASN A 124 7.30 -8.25 -0.02
C ASN A 124 7.43 -6.72 -0.22
N ALA A 125 6.34 -6.01 0.08
CA ALA A 125 6.21 -4.57 -0.05
C ALA A 125 6.48 -3.89 1.29
N ARG A 126 6.61 -2.56 1.26
CA ARG A 126 6.63 -1.74 2.48
C ARG A 126 5.36 -0.88 2.56
N VAL A 127 4.89 -0.64 3.78
CA VAL A 127 3.71 0.17 4.06
C VAL A 127 4.12 1.61 4.35
N PHE A 128 3.53 2.56 3.64
CA PHE A 128 3.68 3.98 3.86
C PHE A 128 2.44 4.53 4.55
N VAL A 129 2.58 4.94 5.81
CA VAL A 129 1.47 5.54 6.56
C VAL A 129 1.62 7.06 6.53
N ASN A 130 0.54 7.76 6.17
CA ASN A 130 0.49 9.23 6.16
C ASN A 130 1.63 9.91 5.38
N GLY A 131 2.19 9.21 4.38
CA GLY A 131 3.30 9.70 3.55
C GLY A 131 4.64 9.91 4.28
N THR A 132 4.73 9.53 5.56
CA THR A 132 5.87 9.90 6.42
C THR A 132 6.53 8.69 7.08
N ASP A 133 5.75 7.69 7.48
CA ASP A 133 6.26 6.52 8.18
C ASP A 133 6.33 5.30 7.26
N LEU A 134 7.49 4.65 7.26
CA LEU A 134 7.73 3.42 6.51
C LEU A 134 7.77 2.23 7.46
N ILE A 135 6.82 1.33 7.31
CA ILE A 135 6.76 0.10 8.08
C ILE A 135 7.14 -1.04 7.15
N SER A 136 8.28 -1.67 7.45
CA SER A 136 8.63 -2.96 6.87
C SER A 136 7.83 -4.02 7.61
N PRO A 137 6.98 -4.79 6.92
CA PRO A 137 6.35 -5.92 7.57
C PRO A 137 7.42 -6.96 7.95
N GLU A 138 7.34 -7.52 9.16
CA GLU A 138 8.17 -8.68 9.51
C GLU A 138 7.88 -9.86 8.56
N PRO A 139 8.90 -10.63 8.13
CA PRO A 139 8.70 -11.83 7.33
C PRO A 139 7.79 -12.82 8.08
N GLN A 140 6.92 -13.54 7.36
CA GLN A 140 6.26 -14.71 7.96
C GLN A 140 7.31 -15.82 8.17
N ALA A 141 7.35 -16.36 9.39
CA ALA A 141 8.11 -17.56 9.73
C ALA A 141 7.52 -18.81 9.06
#